data_AF-A0A8S0U3Y9-F1
#
_entry.id   AF-A0A8S0U3Y9-F1
#
_cell.length_a   1.000
_cell.length_b   1.000
_cell.length_c   1.000
_cell.angle_alpha   90.00
_cell.angle_beta   90.00
_cell.angle_gamma   90.00
#
_symmetry.space_group_name_H-M   'P 1'
#
loop_
_entity.id
_entity.type
_entity.pdbx_description
1 polymer ?
#
loop_
_entity_poly.entity_id
_entity_poly.type
_entity_poly.pdbx_seq_one_letter_code
_entity_poly.pdbx_strand_id
1 'polypeptide(L)'
;MEVYQPDVVVFQCGAGSLSGDRLGCFNLSIKGHVDCLRYLRSFNVPLMLLGGGGYTMRNVAHCWCYERAVAVDVYQKRENSTWKREYNPGFGMAWFTNLMKMETKM
;
A
#
# COMPACT_ATOMS: atom_id res chain seq x y z
N MET A 1 19.60 -3.00 -1.84
CA MET A 1 19.86 -4.21 -2.67
C MET A 1 21.30 -4.28 -3.16
N GLU A 2 21.92 -3.18 -3.60
CA GLU A 2 23.30 -3.18 -4.12
C GLU A 2 24.39 -3.57 -3.10
N VAL A 3 24.31 -3.07 -1.87
CA VAL A 3 25.33 -3.34 -0.83
C VAL A 3 25.06 -4.64 -0.07
N TYR A 4 23.88 -4.77 0.54
CA TYR A 4 23.57 -5.91 1.40
C TYR A 4 23.23 -7.20 0.63
N GLN A 5 22.77 -7.09 -0.62
CA GLN A 5 22.46 -8.21 -1.53
C GLN A 5 21.72 -9.38 -0.85
N PRO A 6 20.51 -9.15 -0.30
CA PRO A 6 19.79 -10.19 0.43
C PRO A 6 19.26 -11.29 -0.52
N ASP A 7 19.31 -12.54 -0.07
CA ASP A 7 18.70 -13.68 -0.76
C ASP A 7 17.17 -13.76 -0.59
N VAL A 8 16.64 -13.16 0.48
CA VAL A 8 15.21 -13.13 0.80
C VAL A 8 14.87 -11.79 1.45
N VAL A 9 13.68 -11.27 1.14
CA VAL A 9 13.11 -10.07 1.77
C VAL A 9 11.84 -10.44 2.51
N VAL A 10 11.73 -10.00 3.77
CA VAL A 10 10.47 -10.01 4.53
C VAL A 10 9.99 -8.58 4.63
N PHE A 11 8.83 -8.30 4.04
CA PHE A 11 8.24 -6.96 4.01
C PHE A 11 6.99 -6.90 4.90
N GLN A 12 7.09 -6.12 5.97
CA GLN A 12 5.99 -5.80 6.86
C GLN A 12 5.20 -4.63 6.26
N CYS A 13 3.98 -4.88 5.81
CA CYS A 13 3.08 -3.90 5.19
C CYS A 13 2.02 -3.40 6.20
N GLY A 14 2.48 -2.88 7.34
CA GLY A 14 1.62 -2.19 8.30
C GLY A 14 0.92 -0.99 7.66
N ALA A 15 -0.42 -0.96 7.77
CA ALA A 15 -1.27 0.09 7.23
C ALA A 15 -1.44 1.31 8.17
N GLY A 16 -0.76 1.31 9.32
CA GLY A 16 -0.76 2.45 10.27
C GLY A 16 -0.15 3.74 9.72
N SER A 17 0.61 3.67 8.63
CA SER A 17 1.17 4.84 7.94
C SER A 17 0.19 5.54 6.99
N LEU A 18 -1.01 4.99 6.80
CA LEU A 18 -2.01 5.56 5.89
C LEU A 18 -2.62 6.83 6.47
N SER A 19 -3.00 7.74 5.56
CA SER A 19 -3.78 8.93 5.88
C SER A 19 -5.06 8.56 6.63
N GLY A 20 -5.32 9.27 7.73
CA GLY A 20 -6.51 9.06 8.56
C GLY A 20 -6.48 7.78 9.38
N ASP A 21 -5.31 7.18 9.60
CA ASP A 21 -5.14 6.18 10.65
C ASP A 21 -5.44 6.78 12.05
N ARG A 22 -5.94 5.97 12.97
CA ARG A 22 -6.32 6.46 14.32
C ARG A 22 -5.12 6.72 15.23
N LEU A 23 -4.00 6.02 15.04
CA LEU A 23 -2.78 6.18 15.84
C LEU A 23 -1.61 6.72 15.03
N GLY A 24 -1.58 6.47 13.73
CA GLY A 24 -0.59 7.01 12.82
C GLY A 24 -0.76 8.50 12.53
N CYS A 25 0.36 9.19 12.37
CA CYS A 25 0.41 10.61 12.00
C CYS A 25 0.87 10.85 10.56
N PHE A 26 1.04 9.78 9.77
CA PHE A 26 1.46 9.90 8.38
C PHE A 26 0.28 10.19 7.47
N ASN A 27 0.60 10.66 6.26
CA ASN A 27 -0.38 11.08 5.27
C ASN A 27 -0.18 10.31 3.94
N LEU A 28 0.07 9.00 4.00
CA LEU A 28 0.23 8.18 2.79
C LEU A 28 -1.14 7.77 2.22
N SER A 29 -1.26 7.80 0.89
CA SER A 29 -2.36 7.10 0.22
C SER A 29 -2.07 5.61 0.13
N ILE A 30 -3.13 4.80 -0.05
CA ILE A 30 -2.98 3.37 -0.33
C ILE A 30 -2.07 3.15 -1.56
N LYS A 31 -2.22 3.98 -2.60
CA LYS A 31 -1.37 3.89 -3.80
C LYS A 31 0.12 4.04 -3.45
N GLY A 32 0.46 5.09 -2.70
CA GLY A 32 1.85 5.36 -2.32
C GLY A 32 2.45 4.28 -1.43
N HIS A 33 1.65 3.72 -0.52
CA HIS A 33 2.06 2.59 0.31
C HIS A 33 2.38 1.34 -0.54
N VAL A 34 1.53 1.03 -1.52
CA VAL A 34 1.71 -0.10 -2.45
C VAL A 34 2.85 0.11 -3.45
N ASP A 35 3.24 1.35 -3.72
CA ASP A 35 4.42 1.62 -4.55
C ASP A 35 5.71 1.12 -3.89
N CYS A 36 5.77 1.03 -2.55
CA CYS A 36 6.88 0.36 -1.84
C CYS A 36 6.95 -1.14 -2.19
N LEU A 37 5.80 -1.82 -2.22
CA LEU A 37 5.73 -3.23 -2.63
C LEU A 37 6.18 -3.41 -4.08
N ARG A 38 5.75 -2.53 -5.00
CA ARG A 38 6.19 -2.57 -6.41
C ARG A 38 7.69 -2.39 -6.53
N TYR A 39 8.27 -1.47 -5.77
CA TYR A 39 9.71 -1.24 -5.75
C TYR A 39 10.48 -2.48 -5.28
N LEU A 40 10.09 -3.07 -4.14
CA LEU A 40 10.73 -4.28 -3.62
C LEU A 40 10.61 -5.47 -4.58
N ARG A 41 9.46 -5.60 -5.24
CA ARG A 41 9.20 -6.66 -6.20
C ARG A 41 10.05 -6.53 -7.47
N SER A 42 10.42 -5.30 -7.86
CA SER A 42 11.24 -5.07 -9.06
C SER A 42 12.63 -5.70 -9.01
N PHE A 43 13.12 -6.04 -7.80
CA PHE A 43 14.40 -6.71 -7.60
C PHE A 43 14.36 -8.22 -7.83
N ASN A 44 13.20 -8.83 -8.01
CA ASN A 44 13.04 -10.28 -8.27
C ASN A 44 13.71 -11.20 -7.24
N VAL A 45 13.75 -10.78 -5.98
CA VAL A 45 14.20 -11.59 -4.83
C VAL A 45 12.97 -12.20 -4.14
N PRO A 46 13.04 -13.46 -3.64
CA PRO A 46 11.97 -14.04 -2.85
C PRO A 46 11.45 -13.09 -1.77
N LEU A 47 10.14 -12.81 -1.81
CA LEU A 47 9.49 -11.79 -1.00
C LEU A 47 8.36 -12.39 -0.16
N MET A 48 8.46 -12.28 1.16
CA MET A 48 7.40 -12.64 2.10
C MET A 48 6.69 -11.38 2.59
N LEU A 49 5.36 -11.34 2.45
CA LEU A 49 4.52 -10.23 2.88
C LEU A 49 3.86 -10.53 4.22
N LEU A 50 3.94 -9.59 5.16
CA LEU A 50 3.31 -9.68 6.48
C LEU A 50 2.41 -8.46 6.70
N GLY A 51 1.33 -8.62 7.47
CA GLY A 51 0.52 -7.48 7.91
C GLY A 51 1.25 -6.59 8.91
N GLY A 52 0.51 -6.01 9.86
CA GLY A 52 1.09 -5.14 10.87
C GLY A 52 0.03 -4.28 11.55
N GLY A 53 0.48 -3.14 12.11
CA GLY A 53 -0.41 -2.14 12.68
C GLY A 53 -1.30 -1.47 11.61
N GLY A 54 -2.38 -0.83 12.07
CA GLY A 54 -3.40 -0.23 11.22
C GLY A 54 -4.71 -0.20 11.99
N TYR A 55 -5.17 1.00 12.32
CA TYR A 55 -6.18 1.23 13.35
C TYR A 55 -7.45 1.90 12.80
N THR A 56 -7.41 2.33 11.54
CA THR A 56 -8.61 2.60 10.73
C THR A 56 -8.95 1.37 9.89
N MET A 57 -9.68 0.42 10.47
CA MET A 57 -9.95 -0.93 9.91
C MET A 57 -10.37 -0.95 8.43
N ARG A 58 -11.21 0.01 8.00
CA ARG A 58 -11.64 0.12 6.60
C ARG A 58 -10.45 0.37 5.65
N ASN A 59 -9.53 1.25 6.04
CA ASN A 59 -8.34 1.56 5.25
C ASN A 59 -7.37 0.38 5.23
N VAL A 60 -7.24 -0.33 6.36
CA VAL A 60 -6.41 -1.55 6.46
C VAL A 60 -6.90 -2.61 5.47
N ALA A 61 -8.20 -2.92 5.49
CA ALA A 61 -8.79 -3.91 4.60
C ALA A 61 -8.58 -3.54 3.12
N HIS A 62 -8.78 -2.27 2.76
CA HIS A 62 -8.55 -1.80 1.39
C HIS A 62 -7.07 -1.88 0.99
N CYS A 63 -6.17 -1.48 1.88
CA CYS A 63 -4.72 -1.50 1.62
C CYS A 63 -4.24 -2.92 1.35
N TRP A 64 -4.50 -3.85 2.26
CA TRP A 64 -4.04 -5.23 2.13
C TRP A 64 -4.70 -5.98 0.98
N CYS A 65 -5.97 -5.69 0.68
CA CYS A 65 -6.62 -6.24 -0.51
C CYS A 65 -5.90 -5.79 -1.80
N TYR A 66 -5.51 -4.52 -1.86
CA TYR A 66 -4.83 -3.96 -3.03
C TYR A 66 -3.37 -4.44 -3.12
N GLU A 67 -2.63 -4.49 -2.02
CA GLU A 67 -1.27 -5.07 -1.96
C GLU A 67 -1.28 -6.53 -2.39
N ARG A 68 -2.26 -7.32 -1.93
CA ARG A 68 -2.43 -8.70 -2.36
C ARG A 68 -2.68 -8.79 -3.86
N ALA A 69 -3.57 -7.96 -4.41
CA ALA A 69 -3.84 -7.95 -5.86
C ALA A 69 -2.60 -7.61 -6.70
N VAL A 70 -1.71 -6.75 -6.19
CA VAL A 70 -0.41 -6.45 -6.80
C VAL A 70 0.58 -7.60 -6.63
N ALA A 71 0.59 -8.28 -5.48
CA ALA A 71 1.47 -9.41 -5.22
C ALA A 71 1.18 -10.62 -6.14
N VAL A 72 -0.10 -10.87 -6.44
CA VAL A 72 -0.53 -11.99 -7.31
C VAL A 72 -0.71 -11.61 -8.79
N ASP A 73 -0.20 -10.45 -9.23
CA ASP A 73 -0.32 -9.94 -10.61
C ASP A 73 -1.75 -9.73 -11.15
N VAL A 74 -2.77 -9.80 -10.30
CA VAL A 74 -4.16 -9.60 -10.71
C VAL A 74 -4.44 -8.14 -11.09
N TYR A 75 -3.60 -7.19 -10.66
CA TYR A 75 -3.75 -5.77 -10.99
C TYR A 75 -3.08 -5.34 -12.32
N GLN A 76 -2.57 -6.26 -13.14
CA GLN A 76 -2.00 -5.91 -14.43
C GLN A 76 -3.10 -5.60 -15.48
N LYS A 77 -3.23 -4.32 -15.83
CA LYS A 77 -3.69 -3.84 -17.15
C LYS A 77 -5.12 -4.20 -17.61
N ARG A 78 -6.13 -4.26 -16.73
CA ARG A 78 -7.54 -4.25 -17.19
C ARG A 78 -8.14 -2.86 -17.10
N GLU A 79 -8.01 -2.11 -18.19
CA GLU A 79 -8.57 -0.77 -18.39
C GLU A 79 -10.11 -0.72 -18.16
N ASN A 80 -10.80 -1.85 -18.42
CA ASN A 80 -12.26 -2.03 -18.40
C ASN A 80 -12.78 -3.13 -17.46
N SER A 81 -12.12 -3.39 -16.33
CA SER A 81 -12.67 -4.35 -15.35
C SER A 81 -13.65 -3.69 -14.37
N THR A 82 -14.76 -4.38 -14.10
CA THR A 82 -15.81 -4.03 -13.13
C THR A 82 -15.28 -3.71 -11.72
N TRP A 83 -14.04 -4.09 -11.40
CA TRP A 83 -13.32 -3.73 -10.18
C TRP A 83 -13.22 -2.22 -9.96
N LYS A 84 -13.03 -1.42 -11.02
CA LYS A 84 -13.08 0.05 -10.90
C LYS A 84 -14.45 0.55 -10.43
N ARG A 85 -15.52 -0.23 -10.58
CA ARG A 85 -16.91 0.15 -10.25
C ARG A 85 -17.27 -0.25 -8.82
N GLU A 86 -16.84 -1.44 -8.40
CA GLU A 86 -17.04 -1.96 -7.04
C GLU A 86 -16.09 -1.28 -6.03
N TYR A 87 -14.92 -0.82 -6.51
CA TYR A 87 -13.93 -0.01 -5.79
C TYR A 87 -13.76 1.38 -6.43
N ASN A 88 -14.85 2.01 -6.90
CA ASN A 88 -14.81 3.38 -7.45
C ASN A 88 -14.74 4.42 -6.30
N PRO A 89 -14.06 5.57 -6.47
CA PRO A 89 -13.68 6.52 -5.41
C PRO A 89 -14.81 7.21 -4.63
N GLY A 90 -16.07 7.02 -5.04
CA GLY A 90 -17.23 7.60 -4.35
C GLY A 90 -17.56 6.93 -3.00
N PHE A 91 -16.99 5.76 -2.73
CA PHE A 91 -17.23 4.99 -1.50
C PHE A 91 -15.95 4.86 -0.64
N GLY A 92 -15.44 5.99 -0.11
CA GLY A 92 -14.70 6.00 1.15
C GLY A 92 -13.40 5.18 1.25
N MET A 93 -12.70 4.92 0.14
CA MET A 93 -11.32 4.46 0.18
C MET A 93 -10.37 5.65 0.38
N ALA A 94 -9.39 5.51 1.28
CA ALA A 94 -8.30 6.46 1.50
C ALA A 94 -7.29 6.51 0.33
N TRP A 95 -7.80 6.81 -0.88
CA TRP A 95 -6.97 7.13 -2.04
C TRP A 95 -6.36 8.52 -1.95
N PHE A 96 -6.99 9.40 -1.18
CA PHE A 96 -6.58 10.78 -1.00
C PHE A 96 -5.84 10.95 0.31
N THR A 97 -4.72 11.64 0.24
CA THR A 97 -4.07 12.25 1.39
C THR A 97 -4.98 13.36 1.93
N ASN A 98 -5.02 13.55 3.24
CA ASN A 98 -5.78 14.64 3.82
C ASN A 98 -5.01 15.96 3.71
N LEU A 99 -5.66 17.09 4.02
CA LEU A 99 -5.06 18.44 4.03
C LEU A 99 -4.05 18.66 5.18
N MET A 100 -3.48 17.59 5.73
CA MET A 100 -2.43 17.64 6.73
C MET A 100 -1.19 18.29 6.14
N LYS A 101 -0.66 19.31 6.82
CA LYS A 101 0.60 19.96 6.43
C LYS A 101 1.75 18.97 6.54
N MET A 102 2.56 18.85 5.50
CA MET A 102 3.78 18.04 5.56
C MET A 102 4.90 18.83 6.22
N GLU A 103 5.53 18.22 7.24
CA GLU A 103 6.61 18.84 8.02
C GLU A 103 8.00 18.36 7.60
N THR A 104 8.07 17.26 6.84
CA THR A 104 9.33 16.74 6.30
C THR A 104 9.88 17.68 5.24
N LYS A 105 11.07 18.25 5.50
CA LYS A 105 11.85 18.99 4.49
C LYS A 105 12.54 17.97 3.59
N MET A 106 12.38 18.12 2.27
CA MET A 106 13.15 17.37 1.28
C MET A 106 14.58 17.87 1.19
#